data_AF-A0A2U2SMV7-F1
#
_entry.id   AF-A0A2U2SMV7-F1
#
_cell.length_a   1.000
_cell.length_b   1.000
_cell.length_c   1.000
_cell.angle_alpha   90.00
_cell.angle_beta   90.00
_cell.angle_gamma   90.00
#
_symmetry.space_group_name_H-M   'P 1'
#
loop_
_entity.id
_entity.type
_entity.pdbx_description
1 polymer ?
#
loop_
_entity_poly.entity_id
_entity_poly.type
_entity_poly.pdbx_seq_one_letter_code
_entity_poly.pdbx_strand_id
1 'polypeptide(L)'
;MLHTTVSPDLIFQIEKSFYIEGEQKWMLWRNQTNEVQQHFVAQAEQILQAIQKNRPSLEFSLPEKVVLVDPCTHAYREEIIPARYRRQTIGRRLFQRGNSTLSIVLQRLSDLQSSAHLSLSLSANILRYWIARLWLNQLPEGEALPENKGLNPSSEARPEVQRYFPEWLLFNSNGEPLFSTKAEAEQSIHAIEATLQSLLSAMAVDPTIVEEEAFRSRYMTLVTQMVEQGRAYCEYLTKSILSTIRKRQSQHTLNRGLSIHLPYFDDQLLEIRYLDLEVVPPGRIAFEEVFLIHAIQRAQESISKNSKLSLSTRQHILEELKLMETSFSDCAPYSPVGALSPYYRRIKPPISGDTSQNISESKI
;
A
#
# COMPACT_ATOMS: atom_id res chain seq x y z
N MET A 1 7.94 6.14 10.73
CA MET A 1 7.96 7.52 10.18
C MET A 1 7.66 7.40 8.70
N LEU A 2 6.42 7.69 8.31
CA LEU A 2 5.90 7.48 6.96
C LEU A 2 6.10 8.77 6.18
N HIS A 3 7.10 8.79 5.30
CA HIS A 3 7.27 9.89 4.36
C HIS A 3 7.44 9.36 2.95
N THR A 4 6.44 9.71 2.14
CA THR A 4 6.58 10.19 0.77
C THR A 4 7.34 9.27 -0.18
N THR A 5 6.60 8.50 -0.96
CA THR A 5 6.45 8.77 -2.40
C THR A 5 5.53 7.69 -3.01
N VAL A 6 4.48 8.15 -3.69
CA VAL A 6 3.39 7.38 -4.33
C VAL A 6 2.27 6.97 -3.36
N SER A 7 1.24 7.81 -3.25
CA SER A 7 -0.06 7.38 -2.71
C SER A 7 -0.60 6.20 -3.53
N PRO A 8 -1.20 5.18 -2.89
CA PRO A 8 -1.85 4.05 -3.56
C PRO A 8 -2.96 4.47 -4.56
N ASP A 9 -3.48 5.70 -4.44
CA ASP A 9 -4.50 6.26 -5.35
C ASP A 9 -4.06 6.36 -6.82
N LEU A 10 -2.75 6.28 -7.11
CA LEU A 10 -2.24 6.19 -8.50
C LEU A 10 -2.51 4.83 -9.17
N ILE A 11 -2.94 3.81 -8.42
CA ILE A 11 -3.22 2.46 -8.94
C ILE A 11 -4.54 2.42 -9.73
N PHE A 12 -5.44 3.40 -9.56
CA PHE A 12 -6.79 3.37 -10.16
C PHE A 12 -7.10 4.46 -11.19
N GLN A 13 -6.14 5.31 -11.56
CA GLN A 13 -6.33 6.36 -12.60
C GLN A 13 -5.36 6.23 -13.77
N ILE A 14 -5.18 5.02 -14.30
CA ILE A 14 -4.54 4.86 -15.61
C ILE A 14 -5.62 5.07 -16.67
N GLU A 15 -5.68 6.30 -17.18
CA GLU A 15 -6.55 6.69 -18.29
C GLU A 15 -6.31 5.79 -19.51
N LYS A 16 -7.42 5.22 -20.03
CA LYS A 16 -7.54 4.52 -21.31
C LYS A 16 -7.10 5.39 -22.49
N SER A 17 -5.80 5.50 -22.71
CA SER A 17 -5.24 6.06 -23.94
C SER A 17 -4.26 5.05 -24.57
N PHE A 18 -4.78 4.31 -25.54
CA PHE A 18 -4.08 3.35 -26.40
C PHE A 18 -3.27 2.27 -25.65
N TYR A 19 -3.98 1.35 -24.98
CA TYR A 19 -3.41 0.10 -24.51
C TYR A 19 -3.02 -0.79 -25.70
N ILE A 20 -1.72 -0.98 -25.88
CA ILE A 20 -1.16 -2.16 -26.54
C ILE A 20 -1.00 -3.17 -25.39
N GLU A 21 -1.69 -4.31 -25.45
CA GLU A 21 -1.60 -5.38 -24.42
C GLU A 21 -0.13 -5.75 -24.15
N GLY A 22 0.21 -6.17 -22.93
CA GLY A 22 1.56 -6.57 -22.54
C GLY A 22 2.14 -7.66 -23.44
N GLU A 23 1.30 -8.62 -23.90
CA GLU A 23 1.69 -9.61 -24.91
C GLU A 23 2.10 -8.98 -26.24
N GLN A 24 1.41 -7.91 -26.66
CA GLN A 24 1.73 -7.22 -27.91
C GLN A 24 3.09 -6.50 -27.82
N LYS A 25 3.49 -5.96 -26.66
CA LYS A 25 4.82 -5.36 -26.46
C LYS A 25 5.95 -6.39 -26.47
N TRP A 26 5.73 -7.56 -25.87
CA TRP A 26 6.69 -8.66 -25.97
C TRP A 26 6.89 -9.09 -27.43
N MET A 27 5.81 -9.15 -28.21
CA MET A 27 5.86 -9.44 -29.64
C MET A 27 6.66 -8.37 -30.42
N LEU A 28 6.54 -7.08 -30.08
CA LEU A 28 7.35 -6.02 -30.72
C LEU A 28 8.85 -6.29 -30.61
N TRP A 29 9.31 -6.75 -29.45
CA TRP A 29 10.71 -7.14 -29.23
C TRP A 29 11.07 -8.46 -29.92
N ARG A 30 10.22 -9.48 -29.79
CA ARG A 30 10.46 -10.82 -30.37
C ARG A 30 10.60 -10.78 -31.90
N ASN A 31 9.94 -9.83 -32.54
CA ASN A 31 9.98 -9.63 -34.00
C ASN A 31 11.27 -8.97 -34.50
N GLN A 32 12.11 -8.46 -33.60
CA GLN A 32 13.40 -7.86 -33.96
C GLN A 32 14.46 -8.92 -34.29
N THR A 33 15.54 -8.52 -34.96
CA THR A 33 16.73 -9.38 -35.11
C THR A 33 17.41 -9.61 -33.77
N ASN A 34 18.15 -10.71 -33.62
CA ASN A 34 18.84 -11.05 -32.37
C ASN A 34 19.79 -9.93 -31.90
N GLU A 35 20.51 -9.28 -32.82
CA GLU A 35 21.39 -8.15 -32.50
C GLU A 35 20.61 -6.96 -31.91
N VAL A 36 19.47 -6.62 -32.51
CA VAL A 36 18.60 -5.54 -32.03
C VAL A 36 17.95 -5.90 -30.69
N GLN A 37 17.56 -7.16 -30.51
CA GLN A 37 17.03 -7.65 -29.24
C GLN A 37 18.04 -7.49 -28.11
N GLN A 38 19.27 -7.96 -28.31
CA GLN A 38 20.35 -7.85 -27.33
C GLN A 38 20.72 -6.40 -27.05
N HIS A 39 20.74 -5.56 -28.09
CA HIS A 39 20.97 -4.12 -27.93
C HIS A 39 19.93 -3.49 -27.00
N PHE A 40 18.64 -3.74 -27.21
CA PHE A 40 17.59 -3.19 -26.35
C PHE A 40 17.70 -3.67 -24.90
N VAL A 41 18.00 -4.95 -24.67
CA VAL A 41 18.19 -5.49 -23.32
C VAL A 41 19.36 -4.80 -22.63
N ALA A 42 20.52 -4.70 -23.30
CA ALA A 42 21.70 -4.03 -22.74
C ALA A 42 21.45 -2.56 -22.40
N GLN A 43 20.72 -1.84 -23.26
CA GLN A 43 20.35 -0.44 -22.99
C GLN A 43 19.34 -0.34 -21.84
N ALA A 44 18.37 -1.24 -21.75
CA ALA A 44 17.43 -1.29 -20.64
C ALA A 44 18.13 -1.56 -19.30
N GLU A 45 19.10 -2.48 -19.25
CA GLU A 45 19.93 -2.74 -18.07
C GLU A 45 20.72 -1.50 -17.65
N GLN A 46 21.36 -0.81 -18.61
CA GLN A 46 22.13 0.41 -18.33
C GLN A 46 21.23 1.52 -17.76
N ILE A 47 20.04 1.70 -18.35
CA ILE A 47 19.05 2.68 -17.89
C ILE A 47 18.58 2.33 -16.48
N LEU A 48 18.24 1.06 -16.23
CA LEU A 48 17.77 0.57 -14.93
C LEU A 48 18.83 0.80 -13.83
N GLN A 49 20.09 0.44 -14.08
CA GLN A 49 21.17 0.68 -13.13
C GLN A 49 21.37 2.17 -12.83
N ALA A 50 21.19 3.04 -13.83
CA ALA A 50 21.28 4.48 -13.63
C ALA A 50 20.13 5.03 -12.80
N ILE A 51 18.91 4.51 -13.00
CA ILE A 51 17.73 4.84 -12.19
C ILE A 51 17.98 4.44 -10.73
N GLN A 52 18.38 3.20 -10.48
CA GLN A 52 18.60 2.66 -9.13
C GLN A 52 19.72 3.39 -8.38
N LYS A 53 20.78 3.81 -9.08
CA LYS A 53 21.88 4.61 -8.52
C LYS A 53 21.61 6.11 -8.52
N ASN A 54 20.41 6.54 -8.94
CA ASN A 54 20.01 7.94 -9.11
C ASN A 54 21.10 8.79 -9.79
N ARG A 55 21.67 8.29 -10.90
CA ARG A 55 22.79 8.96 -11.59
C ARG A 55 22.32 10.29 -12.21
N PRO A 56 23.09 11.38 -12.06
CA PRO A 56 22.70 12.71 -12.53
C PRO A 56 22.75 12.87 -14.06
N SER A 57 23.44 11.95 -14.74
CA SER A 57 23.52 11.92 -16.20
C SER A 57 23.53 10.47 -16.69
N LEU A 58 22.86 10.24 -17.81
CA LEU A 58 22.73 8.96 -18.47
C LEU A 58 22.79 9.17 -19.98
N GLU A 59 23.52 8.32 -20.67
CA GLU A 59 23.51 8.24 -22.13
C GLU A 59 23.07 6.83 -22.52
N PHE A 60 22.17 6.73 -23.47
CA PHE A 60 21.75 5.46 -24.06
C PHE A 60 21.57 5.62 -25.57
N SER A 61 21.45 4.51 -26.29
CA SER A 61 21.35 4.52 -27.75
C SER A 61 20.26 3.62 -28.29
N LEU A 62 19.68 4.01 -29.43
CA LEU A 62 18.75 3.22 -30.22
C LEU A 62 19.52 2.53 -31.36
N PRO A 63 19.05 1.36 -31.83
CA PRO A 63 19.66 0.66 -32.96
C PRO A 63 19.55 1.49 -34.26
N GLU A 64 20.26 1.07 -35.31
CA GLU A 64 20.18 1.72 -36.61
C GLU A 64 18.80 1.54 -37.27
N LYS A 65 18.21 0.37 -37.11
CA LYS A 65 16.92 -0.01 -37.69
C LYS A 65 16.13 -0.88 -36.73
N VAL A 66 14.81 -0.85 -36.87
CA VAL A 66 13.87 -1.71 -36.16
C VAL A 66 12.90 -2.34 -37.15
N VAL A 67 12.38 -3.50 -36.79
CA VAL A 67 11.35 -4.21 -37.53
C VAL A 67 9.99 -3.76 -37.02
N LEU A 68 9.20 -3.15 -37.89
CA LEU A 68 7.79 -2.89 -37.66
C LEU A 68 6.96 -4.05 -38.20
N VAL A 69 5.88 -4.36 -37.49
CA VAL A 69 4.81 -5.23 -37.98
C VAL A 69 3.60 -4.36 -38.25
N ASP A 70 3.08 -4.42 -39.47
CA ASP A 70 1.82 -3.79 -39.81
C ASP A 70 0.67 -4.57 -39.15
N PRO A 71 -0.14 -3.94 -38.29
CA PRO A 71 -1.22 -4.64 -37.57
C PRO A 71 -2.32 -5.15 -38.49
N CYS A 72 -2.50 -4.58 -39.68
CA CYS A 72 -3.56 -4.98 -40.62
C CYS A 72 -3.10 -6.08 -41.57
N THR A 73 -1.83 -6.07 -41.98
CA THR A 73 -1.31 -7.00 -43.00
C THR A 73 -0.39 -8.08 -42.42
N HIS A 74 0.01 -7.96 -41.15
CA HIS A 74 1.04 -8.77 -40.50
C HIS A 74 2.37 -8.81 -41.26
N ALA A 75 2.59 -7.85 -42.17
CA ALA A 75 3.82 -7.74 -42.92
C ALA A 75 4.91 -7.09 -42.08
N TYR A 76 6.13 -7.63 -42.20
CA TYR A 76 7.31 -7.10 -41.55
C TYR A 76 7.98 -6.08 -42.46
N ARG A 77 8.33 -4.92 -41.92
CA ARG A 77 9.11 -3.89 -42.63
C ARG A 77 10.22 -3.35 -41.73
N GLU A 78 11.41 -3.18 -42.28
CA GLU A 78 12.47 -2.49 -41.57
C GLU A 78 12.29 -0.97 -41.70
N GLU A 79 12.40 -0.25 -40.59
CA GLU A 79 12.40 1.21 -40.56
C GLU A 79 13.71 1.71 -39.95
N ILE A 80 14.34 2.67 -40.64
CA ILE A 80 15.60 3.27 -40.21
C ILE A 80 15.32 4.31 -39.14
N ILE A 81 16.07 4.25 -38.04
CA ILE A 81 16.06 5.27 -37.01
C ILE A 81 16.96 6.43 -37.46
N PRO A 82 16.44 7.68 -37.55
CA PRO A 82 17.23 8.82 -37.97
C PRO A 82 18.44 9.04 -37.05
N ALA A 83 19.62 9.28 -37.63
CA ALA A 83 20.89 9.37 -36.91
C ALA A 83 20.86 10.32 -35.69
N ARG A 84 20.13 11.44 -35.80
CA ARG A 84 19.97 12.44 -34.73
C ARG A 84 19.26 11.91 -33.47
N TYR A 85 18.53 10.80 -33.58
CA TYR A 85 17.83 10.16 -32.46
C TYR A 85 18.48 8.84 -32.02
N ARG A 86 19.57 8.41 -32.66
CA ARG A 86 20.24 7.16 -32.27
C ARG A 86 20.95 7.31 -30.94
N ARG A 87 21.49 8.48 -30.61
CA ARG A 87 22.14 8.77 -29.33
C ARG A 87 21.24 9.65 -28.47
N GLN A 88 20.97 9.20 -27.26
CA GLN A 88 20.09 9.86 -26.30
C GLN A 88 20.90 10.26 -25.09
N THR A 89 21.00 11.56 -24.84
CA THR A 89 21.69 12.10 -23.66
C THR A 89 20.66 12.69 -22.71
N ILE A 90 20.67 12.18 -21.48
CA ILE A 90 19.89 12.65 -20.35
C ILE A 90 20.89 13.32 -19.40
N GLY A 91 20.89 14.65 -19.34
CA GLY A 91 21.77 15.39 -18.43
C GLY A 91 21.97 16.86 -18.82
N ARG A 92 22.11 17.71 -17.80
CA ARG A 92 22.36 19.16 -17.82
C ARG A 92 21.30 20.05 -18.48
N ARG A 93 20.23 20.32 -17.73
CA ARG A 93 19.66 21.69 -17.67
C ARG A 93 19.90 22.25 -16.28
N LEU A 94 20.39 23.48 -16.21
CA LEU A 94 20.94 24.21 -15.05
C LEU A 94 19.98 24.42 -13.85
N PHE A 95 18.78 23.81 -13.83
CA PHE A 95 17.73 24.06 -12.83
C PHE A 95 16.90 22.81 -12.50
N GLN A 96 17.51 21.68 -12.11
CA GLN A 96 16.76 20.51 -11.63
C GLN A 96 17.04 20.26 -10.14
N ARG A 97 16.51 21.13 -9.29
CA ARG A 97 16.41 20.86 -7.85
C ARG A 97 15.13 20.03 -7.65
N GLY A 98 15.28 18.72 -7.44
CA GLY A 98 14.20 17.86 -6.93
C GLY A 98 13.74 16.69 -7.82
N ASN A 99 14.22 16.55 -9.06
CA ASN A 99 13.77 15.46 -9.95
C ASN A 99 14.67 14.22 -9.83
N SER A 100 14.07 13.04 -9.64
CA SER A 100 14.79 11.75 -9.63
C SER A 100 15.19 11.31 -11.04
N THR A 101 16.25 10.51 -11.18
CA THR A 101 16.66 9.93 -12.48
C THR A 101 15.51 9.19 -13.15
N LEU A 102 14.68 8.49 -12.37
CA LEU A 102 13.46 7.84 -12.85
C LEU A 102 12.55 8.83 -13.60
N SER A 103 12.17 9.94 -12.96
CA SER A 103 11.25 10.93 -13.55
C SER A 103 11.76 11.49 -14.90
N ILE A 104 13.07 11.72 -14.99
CA ILE A 104 13.70 12.27 -16.21
C ILE A 104 13.73 11.21 -17.32
N VAL A 105 14.04 9.95 -16.99
CA VAL A 105 13.99 8.84 -17.94
C VAL A 105 12.55 8.63 -18.43
N LEU A 106 11.57 8.62 -17.54
CA LEU A 106 10.15 8.46 -17.92
C LEU A 106 9.71 9.57 -18.87
N GLN A 107 10.04 10.82 -18.56
CA GLN A 107 9.75 11.94 -19.45
C GLN A 107 10.38 11.72 -20.82
N ARG A 108 11.66 11.33 -20.87
CA ARG A 108 12.36 11.14 -22.15
C ARG A 108 11.77 10.00 -22.97
N LEU A 109 11.43 8.88 -22.34
CA LEU A 109 10.79 7.75 -23.02
C LEU A 109 9.38 8.11 -23.49
N SER A 110 8.65 8.93 -22.74
CA SER A 110 7.34 9.47 -23.16
C SER A 110 7.46 10.40 -24.38
N ASP A 111 8.48 11.26 -24.42
CA ASP A 111 8.77 12.10 -25.59
C ASP A 111 9.08 11.26 -26.84
N LEU A 112 9.82 10.15 -26.69
CA LEU A 112 10.12 9.24 -27.79
C LEU A 112 8.88 8.43 -28.21
N GLN A 113 8.04 8.04 -27.25
CA GLN A 113 6.80 7.31 -27.51
C GLN A 113 5.78 8.16 -28.29
N SER A 114 5.69 9.45 -27.97
CA SER A 114 4.79 10.43 -28.63
C SER A 114 5.33 10.99 -29.95
N SER A 115 6.52 10.56 -30.38
CA SER A 115 7.12 10.96 -31.65
C SER A 115 6.29 10.52 -32.87
N ALA A 116 6.27 11.36 -33.91
CA ALA A 116 5.68 11.03 -35.21
C ALA A 116 6.44 9.91 -35.96
N HIS A 117 7.71 9.66 -35.61
CA HIS A 117 8.48 8.53 -36.15
C HIS A 117 8.09 7.23 -35.44
N LEU A 118 7.46 6.31 -36.18
CA LEU A 118 7.00 5.02 -35.66
C LEU A 118 8.15 4.19 -35.08
N SER A 119 9.32 4.20 -35.72
CA SER A 119 10.54 3.55 -35.22
C SER A 119 10.98 4.04 -33.83
N LEU A 120 10.80 5.33 -33.52
CA LEU A 120 11.10 5.89 -32.19
C LEU A 120 10.05 5.49 -31.17
N SER A 121 8.78 5.52 -31.56
CA SER A 121 7.67 5.11 -30.70
C SER A 121 7.78 3.64 -30.30
N LEU A 122 8.05 2.76 -31.28
CA LEU A 122 8.31 1.33 -31.05
C LEU A 122 9.52 1.12 -30.15
N SER A 123 10.63 1.82 -30.41
CA SER A 123 11.85 1.69 -29.60
C SER A 123 11.61 2.09 -28.14
N ALA A 124 10.85 3.17 -27.92
CA ALA A 124 10.47 3.60 -26.58
C ALA A 124 9.62 2.55 -25.87
N ASN A 125 8.63 1.96 -26.55
CA ASN A 125 7.78 0.91 -25.99
C ASN A 125 8.58 -0.34 -25.60
N ILE A 126 9.50 -0.79 -26.46
CA ILE A 126 10.39 -1.93 -26.16
C ILE A 126 11.28 -1.62 -24.94
N LEU A 127 11.88 -0.42 -24.89
CA LEU A 127 12.72 -0.03 -23.76
C LEU A 127 11.93 0.04 -22.45
N ARG A 128 10.75 0.68 -22.44
CA ARG A 128 9.89 0.76 -21.25
C ARG A 128 9.57 -0.64 -20.73
N TYR A 129 9.09 -1.51 -21.61
CA TYR A 129 8.79 -2.91 -21.26
C TYR A 129 9.99 -3.62 -20.65
N TRP A 130 11.16 -3.59 -21.32
CA TRP A 130 12.34 -4.29 -20.83
C TRP A 130 12.92 -3.71 -19.54
N ILE A 131 12.88 -2.38 -19.35
CA ILE A 131 13.30 -1.77 -18.08
C ILE A 131 12.39 -2.29 -16.95
N ALA A 132 11.06 -2.26 -17.14
CA ALA A 132 10.11 -2.74 -16.15
C ALA A 132 10.27 -4.25 -15.88
N ARG A 133 10.43 -5.07 -16.92
CA ARG A 133 10.63 -6.52 -16.83
C ARG A 133 11.93 -6.88 -16.12
N LEU A 134 13.05 -6.22 -16.43
CA LEU A 134 14.33 -6.43 -15.75
C LEU A 134 14.25 -6.01 -14.29
N TRP A 135 13.55 -4.91 -14.00
CA TRP A 135 13.32 -4.45 -12.64
C TRP A 135 12.50 -5.47 -11.85
N LEU A 136 11.41 -5.98 -12.44
CA LEU A 136 10.61 -7.06 -11.87
C LEU A 136 11.49 -8.28 -11.60
N ASN A 137 12.30 -8.73 -12.54
CA ASN A 137 13.17 -9.90 -12.36
C ASN A 137 14.20 -9.78 -11.21
N GLN A 138 14.51 -8.57 -10.76
CA GLN A 138 15.40 -8.34 -9.61
C GLN A 138 14.67 -8.39 -8.27
N LEU A 139 13.34 -8.33 -8.27
CA LEU A 139 12.53 -8.44 -7.06
C LEU A 139 12.44 -9.90 -6.62
N PRO A 140 12.35 -10.13 -5.30
CA PRO A 140 12.22 -11.48 -4.77
C PRO A 140 10.93 -12.12 -5.27
N GLU A 141 10.97 -13.43 -5.43
CA GLU A 141 9.89 -14.23 -5.99
C GLU A 141 8.94 -14.85 -4.97
N GLY A 142 9.32 -14.80 -3.70
CA GLY A 142 8.68 -15.53 -2.62
C GLY A 142 9.01 -17.03 -2.67
N GLU A 143 8.95 -17.68 -1.52
CA GLU A 143 9.06 -19.13 -1.39
C GLU A 143 7.68 -19.76 -1.56
N ALA A 144 7.60 -20.95 -2.16
CA ALA A 144 6.34 -21.70 -2.19
C ALA A 144 5.96 -22.10 -0.76
N LEU A 145 4.69 -21.90 -0.38
CA LEU A 145 4.19 -22.41 0.90
C LEU A 145 4.46 -23.92 0.98
N PRO A 146 4.98 -24.44 2.11
CA PRO A 146 5.03 -25.87 2.31
C PRO A 146 3.60 -26.42 2.23
N GLU A 147 3.39 -27.48 1.43
CA GLU A 147 2.07 -28.09 1.15
C GLU A 147 1.24 -28.45 2.40
N ASN A 148 1.85 -28.43 3.60
CA ASN A 148 1.27 -28.82 4.88
C ASN A 148 0.84 -27.65 5.79
N LYS A 149 0.42 -26.50 5.25
CA LYS A 149 -0.39 -25.55 6.02
C LYS A 149 -1.81 -25.55 5.46
N GLY A 150 -2.71 -26.19 6.22
CA GLY A 150 -4.10 -26.40 5.84
C GLY A 150 -4.82 -25.11 5.47
N LEU A 151 -4.88 -24.82 4.18
CA LEU A 151 -5.93 -23.99 3.61
C LEU A 151 -7.12 -24.88 3.30
N ASN A 152 -8.29 -24.48 3.82
CA ASN A 152 -9.56 -25.10 3.46
C ASN A 152 -9.71 -25.15 1.93
N PRO A 153 -9.95 -26.34 1.33
CA PRO A 153 -10.19 -26.46 -0.10
C PRO A 153 -11.62 -25.99 -0.38
N SER A 154 -11.79 -24.68 -0.51
CA SER A 154 -13.05 -24.06 -0.91
C SER A 154 -12.77 -22.88 -1.83
N SER A 155 -11.98 -23.11 -2.88
CA SER A 155 -11.86 -22.19 -4.01
C SER A 155 -11.42 -23.00 -5.23
N GLU A 156 -12.33 -23.22 -6.17
CA GLU A 156 -12.08 -23.84 -7.48
C GLU A 156 -11.31 -22.90 -8.43
N ALA A 157 -10.39 -22.08 -7.91
CA ALA A 157 -9.44 -21.35 -8.71
C ALA A 157 -8.19 -22.22 -8.89
N ARG A 158 -7.58 -22.21 -10.09
CA ARG A 158 -6.29 -22.85 -10.37
C ARG A 158 -5.33 -22.62 -9.18
N PRO A 159 -4.53 -23.61 -8.74
CA PRO A 159 -3.59 -23.37 -7.66
C PRO A 159 -2.51 -22.43 -8.18
N GLU A 160 -2.73 -21.12 -8.06
CA GLU A 160 -1.63 -20.19 -7.89
C GLU A 160 -0.85 -20.74 -6.70
N VAL A 161 0.38 -21.20 -6.96
CA VAL A 161 1.29 -21.64 -5.91
C VAL A 161 1.38 -20.47 -4.96
N GLN A 162 0.71 -20.56 -3.82
CA GLN A 162 0.72 -19.49 -2.84
C GLN A 162 2.16 -19.35 -2.37
N ARG A 163 2.77 -18.22 -2.76
CA ARG A 163 4.13 -17.87 -2.36
C ARG A 163 4.07 -16.97 -1.13
N TYR A 164 5.11 -16.98 -0.32
CA TYR A 164 5.26 -16.13 0.85
C TYR A 164 6.71 -15.69 1.00
N PHE A 165 6.95 -14.58 1.68
CA PHE A 165 8.30 -14.05 1.88
C PHE A 165 8.70 -14.25 3.34
N PRO A 166 9.41 -15.35 3.69
CA PRO A 166 9.70 -15.70 5.08
C PRO A 166 10.50 -14.62 5.81
N GLU A 167 11.41 -13.96 5.09
CA GLU A 167 12.25 -12.87 5.58
C GLU A 167 11.48 -11.67 6.15
N TRP A 168 10.19 -11.54 5.81
CA TRP A 168 9.35 -10.44 6.30
C TRP A 168 8.17 -10.89 7.14
N LEU A 169 8.18 -12.13 7.64
CA LEU A 169 7.22 -12.57 8.63
C LEU A 169 7.59 -11.97 9.99
N LEU A 170 6.69 -11.13 10.52
CA LEU A 170 6.75 -10.64 11.90
C LEU A 170 6.22 -11.68 12.88
N PHE A 171 5.28 -12.52 12.43
CA PHE A 171 4.61 -13.52 13.26
C PHE A 171 4.61 -14.88 12.56
N ASN A 172 4.70 -15.94 13.36
CA ASN A 172 4.50 -17.30 12.85
C ASN A 172 3.00 -17.62 12.68
N SER A 173 2.68 -18.81 12.17
CA SER A 173 1.29 -19.26 12.02
C SER A 173 0.51 -19.43 13.32
N ASN A 174 1.18 -19.38 14.47
CA ASN A 174 0.56 -19.45 15.79
C ASN A 174 0.34 -18.04 16.41
N GLY A 175 0.68 -16.96 15.68
CA GLY A 175 0.59 -15.58 16.17
C GLY A 175 1.70 -15.19 17.15
N GLU A 176 2.78 -15.97 17.23
CA GLU A 176 3.93 -15.64 18.09
C GLU A 176 4.91 -14.74 17.31
N PRO A 177 5.46 -13.69 17.96
CA PRO A 177 6.39 -12.78 17.32
C PRO A 177 7.69 -13.50 16.95
N LEU A 178 8.18 -13.26 15.74
CA LEU A 178 9.47 -13.72 15.22
C LEU A 178 10.57 -12.66 15.40
N PHE A 179 10.25 -11.54 16.05
CA PHE A 179 11.16 -10.48 16.41
C PHE A 179 11.38 -10.43 17.93
N SER A 180 12.58 -10.08 18.35
CA SER A 180 12.93 -9.86 19.76
C SER A 180 12.84 -8.39 20.16
N THR A 181 13.02 -7.49 19.20
CA THR A 181 13.02 -6.04 19.45
C THR A 181 12.04 -5.31 18.53
N LYS A 182 11.57 -4.15 18.96
CA LYS A 182 10.73 -3.27 18.13
C LYS A 182 11.45 -2.87 16.84
N ALA A 183 12.76 -2.64 16.90
CA ALA A 183 13.58 -2.24 15.75
C ALA A 183 13.63 -3.33 14.66
N GLU A 184 13.70 -4.60 15.05
CA GLU A 184 13.62 -5.74 14.10
C GLU A 184 12.28 -5.77 13.39
N ALA A 185 11.17 -5.56 14.11
CA ALA A 185 9.85 -5.48 13.50
C ALA A 185 9.73 -4.32 12.50
N GLU A 186 10.20 -3.12 12.89
CA GLU A 186 10.22 -1.94 12.01
C GLU A 186 11.07 -2.17 10.75
N GLN A 187 12.20 -2.86 10.88
CA GLN A 187 13.07 -3.19 9.74
C GLN A 187 12.39 -4.13 8.74
N SER A 188 11.70 -5.17 9.21
CA SER A 188 10.96 -6.09 8.35
C SER A 188 9.80 -5.38 7.63
N ILE A 189 9.06 -4.51 8.32
CA ILE A 189 8.00 -3.69 7.71
C ILE A 189 8.58 -2.81 6.60
N HIS A 190 9.68 -2.10 6.87
CA HIS A 190 10.34 -1.27 5.88
C HIS A 190 10.86 -2.05 4.68
N ALA A 191 11.28 -3.31 4.85
CA ALA A 191 11.69 -4.16 3.74
C ALA A 191 10.52 -4.53 2.81
N ILE A 192 9.35 -4.84 3.37
CA ILE A 192 8.12 -5.07 2.58
C ILE A 192 7.73 -3.79 1.83
N GLU A 193 7.68 -2.66 2.53
CA GLU A 193 7.34 -1.36 1.95
C GLU A 193 8.27 -1.00 0.78
N ALA A 194 9.58 -1.14 0.97
CA ALA A 194 10.57 -0.85 -0.06
C ALA A 194 10.41 -1.76 -1.29
N THR A 195 10.09 -3.04 -1.08
CA THR A 195 9.84 -3.98 -2.17
C THR A 195 8.57 -3.61 -2.95
N LEU A 196 7.49 -3.27 -2.25
CA LEU A 196 6.25 -2.80 -2.87
C LEU A 196 6.50 -1.52 -3.68
N GLN A 197 7.23 -0.56 -3.11
CA GLN A 197 7.58 0.70 -3.78
C GLN A 197 8.44 0.45 -5.03
N SER A 198 9.36 -0.51 -4.98
CA SER A 198 10.15 -0.91 -6.14
C SER A 198 9.30 -1.59 -7.22
N LEU A 199 8.30 -2.38 -6.85
CA LEU A 199 7.35 -2.99 -7.79
C LEU A 199 6.46 -1.93 -8.45
N LEU A 200 5.96 -0.96 -7.67
CA LEU A 200 5.22 0.19 -8.20
C LEU A 200 6.09 1.06 -9.13
N SER A 201 7.39 1.17 -8.85
CA SER A 201 8.34 1.86 -9.73
C SER A 201 8.48 1.14 -11.08
N ALA A 202 8.49 -0.19 -11.12
CA ALA A 202 8.47 -0.96 -12.37
C ALA A 202 7.18 -0.68 -13.17
N MET A 203 6.03 -0.63 -12.51
CA MET A 203 4.75 -0.27 -13.12
C MET A 203 4.74 1.18 -13.66
N ALA A 204 5.35 2.12 -12.96
CA ALA A 204 5.48 3.50 -13.44
C ALA A 204 6.31 3.59 -14.74
N VAL A 205 7.30 2.70 -14.90
CA VAL A 205 8.07 2.58 -16.15
C VAL A 205 7.21 2.07 -17.28
N ASP A 206 6.52 0.95 -17.08
CA ASP A 206 5.63 0.38 -18.09
C ASP A 206 4.32 -0.11 -17.46
N PRO A 207 3.21 0.65 -17.59
CA PRO A 207 1.94 0.29 -16.97
C PRO A 207 1.37 -1.07 -17.41
N THR A 208 1.74 -1.57 -18.59
CA THR A 208 1.29 -2.86 -19.11
C THR A 208 1.94 -4.06 -18.42
N ILE A 209 2.97 -3.86 -17.60
CA ILE A 209 3.58 -4.92 -16.80
C ILE A 209 2.57 -5.58 -15.85
N VAL A 210 1.49 -4.87 -15.48
CA VAL A 210 0.40 -5.39 -14.63
C VAL A 210 -0.36 -6.56 -15.24
N GLU A 211 -0.26 -6.75 -16.55
CA GLU A 211 -0.90 -7.89 -17.23
C GLU A 211 -0.10 -9.18 -17.02
N GLU A 212 1.21 -9.06 -16.74
CA GLU A 212 2.08 -10.21 -16.51
C GLU A 212 1.71 -10.95 -15.23
N GLU A 213 1.54 -12.26 -15.33
CA GLU A 213 1.24 -13.12 -14.20
C GLU A 213 2.27 -12.99 -13.06
N ALA A 214 3.57 -12.89 -13.43
CA ALA A 214 4.64 -12.70 -12.46
C ALA A 214 4.50 -11.40 -11.64
N PHE A 215 4.02 -10.31 -12.26
CA PHE A 215 3.76 -9.06 -11.55
C PHE A 215 2.55 -9.18 -10.64
N ARG A 216 1.41 -9.68 -11.18
CA ARG A 216 0.15 -9.82 -10.44
C ARG A 216 0.33 -10.71 -9.21
N SER A 217 0.92 -11.88 -9.39
CA SER A 217 1.21 -12.81 -8.31
C SER A 217 2.04 -12.16 -7.22
N ARG A 218 3.18 -11.53 -7.56
CA ARG A 218 4.05 -10.88 -6.56
C ARG A 218 3.37 -9.71 -5.85
N TYR A 219 2.67 -8.86 -6.58
CA TYR A 219 1.92 -7.74 -5.99
C TYR A 219 0.87 -8.24 -5.00
N MET A 220 0.05 -9.21 -5.40
CA MET A 220 -1.01 -9.75 -4.55
C MET A 220 -0.44 -10.43 -3.31
N THR A 221 0.64 -11.21 -3.45
CA THR A 221 1.33 -11.82 -2.31
C THR A 221 1.88 -10.78 -1.35
N LEU A 222 2.58 -9.76 -1.85
CA LEU A 222 3.16 -8.69 -1.03
C LEU A 222 2.09 -7.94 -0.24
N VAL A 223 1.02 -7.51 -0.92
CA VAL A 223 -0.07 -6.77 -0.29
C VAL A 223 -0.79 -7.62 0.74
N THR A 224 -1.09 -8.88 0.41
CA THR A 224 -1.76 -9.82 1.35
C THR A 224 -0.89 -10.02 2.59
N GLN A 225 0.40 -10.31 2.41
CA GLN A 225 1.31 -10.49 3.53
C GLN A 225 1.46 -9.20 4.35
N MET A 226 1.54 -8.03 3.72
CA MET A 226 1.62 -6.75 4.43
C MET A 226 0.39 -6.49 5.30
N VAL A 227 -0.81 -6.79 4.78
CA VAL A 227 -2.07 -6.70 5.53
C VAL A 227 -2.09 -7.68 6.70
N GLU A 228 -1.79 -8.96 6.46
CA GLU A 228 -1.79 -9.99 7.51
C GLU A 228 -0.80 -9.66 8.63
N GLN A 229 0.45 -9.31 8.28
CA GLN A 229 1.49 -8.98 9.25
C GLN A 229 1.19 -7.66 9.98
N GLY A 230 0.64 -6.66 9.27
CA GLY A 230 0.23 -5.39 9.86
C GLY A 230 -0.89 -5.55 10.88
N ARG A 231 -1.89 -6.38 10.58
CA ARG A 231 -2.98 -6.70 11.51
C ARG A 231 -2.49 -7.50 12.71
N ALA A 232 -1.68 -8.53 12.51
CA ALA A 232 -1.09 -9.30 13.60
C ALA A 232 -0.22 -8.42 14.52
N TYR A 233 0.48 -7.43 13.94
CA TYR A 233 1.24 -6.46 14.72
C TYR A 233 0.34 -5.54 15.55
N CYS A 234 -0.79 -5.09 14.99
CA CYS A 234 -1.79 -4.33 15.74
C CYS A 234 -2.35 -5.14 16.90
N GLU A 235 -2.70 -6.41 16.68
CA GLU A 235 -3.18 -7.31 17.73
C GLU A 235 -2.15 -7.48 18.87
N TYR A 236 -0.87 -7.67 18.52
CA TYR A 236 0.22 -7.72 19.48
C TYR A 236 0.32 -6.43 20.31
N LEU A 237 0.23 -5.26 19.66
CA LEU A 237 0.24 -3.96 20.35
C LEU A 237 -1.00 -3.79 21.24
N THR A 238 -2.18 -4.20 20.79
CA THR A 238 -3.41 -4.19 21.59
C THR A 238 -3.26 -5.06 22.84
N LYS A 239 -2.75 -6.28 22.72
CA LYS A 239 -2.43 -7.15 23.87
C LYS A 239 -1.45 -6.49 24.84
N SER A 240 -0.45 -5.77 24.33
CA SER A 240 0.48 -5.00 25.16
C SER A 240 -0.20 -3.85 25.92
N ILE A 241 -1.09 -3.10 25.24
CA ILE A 241 -1.94 -2.07 25.87
C ILE A 241 -2.79 -2.67 26.98
N LEU A 242 -3.46 -3.80 26.72
CA LEU A 242 -4.30 -4.50 27.69
C LEU A 242 -3.51 -4.93 28.94
N SER A 243 -2.32 -5.50 28.74
CA SER A 243 -1.43 -5.88 29.84
C SER A 243 -1.01 -4.67 30.69
N THR A 244 -0.77 -3.53 30.04
CA THR A 244 -0.41 -2.26 30.70
C THR A 244 -1.58 -1.70 31.50
N ILE A 245 -2.80 -1.75 30.95
CA ILE A 245 -4.02 -1.32 31.67
C ILE A 245 -4.21 -2.19 32.92
N ARG A 246 -4.17 -3.52 32.79
CA ARG A 246 -4.28 -4.46 33.93
C ARG A 246 -3.23 -4.20 35.00
N LYS A 247 -1.97 -3.98 34.60
CA LYS A 247 -0.88 -3.62 35.52
C LYS A 247 -1.13 -2.29 36.24
N ARG A 248 -1.58 -1.26 35.52
CA ARG A 248 -1.86 0.06 36.11
C ARG A 248 -3.08 0.04 37.02
N GLN A 249 -4.07 -0.80 36.72
CA GLN A 249 -5.26 -1.02 37.53
C GLN A 249 -4.89 -1.64 38.89
N SER A 250 -4.07 -2.70 38.91
CA SER A 250 -3.62 -3.33 40.16
C SER A 250 -2.77 -2.40 41.03
N GLN A 251 -2.11 -1.41 40.41
CA GLN A 251 -1.35 -0.36 41.10
C GLN A 251 -2.20 0.88 41.47
N HIS A 252 -3.50 0.88 41.17
CA HIS A 252 -4.42 2.02 41.37
C HIS A 252 -3.97 3.34 40.72
N THR A 253 -3.21 3.26 39.62
CA THR A 253 -2.66 4.45 38.92
C THR A 253 -3.56 4.96 37.78
N LEU A 254 -4.73 4.35 37.58
CA LEU A 254 -5.71 4.74 36.56
C LEU A 254 -6.71 5.80 37.04
N ASN A 255 -6.74 6.13 38.33
CA ASN A 255 -7.68 7.08 38.95
C ASN A 255 -7.44 8.57 38.56
N ARG A 256 -6.65 8.80 37.51
CA ARG A 256 -6.27 10.12 36.98
C ARG A 256 -6.67 10.33 35.52
N GLY A 257 -7.41 9.39 34.94
CA GLY A 257 -7.77 9.38 33.52
C GLY A 257 -7.13 8.23 32.75
N LEU A 258 -7.81 7.80 31.70
CA LEU A 258 -7.37 6.79 30.75
C LEU A 258 -7.81 7.20 29.34
N SER A 259 -6.81 7.38 28.49
CA SER A 259 -6.97 7.52 27.04
C SER A 259 -6.22 6.36 26.40
N ILE A 260 -6.82 5.75 25.38
CA ILE A 260 -6.23 4.63 24.66
C ILE A 260 -6.07 5.05 23.20
N HIS A 261 -4.85 4.88 22.69
CA HIS A 261 -4.55 5.02 21.26
C HIS A 261 -4.52 3.61 20.68
N LEU A 262 -5.68 3.13 20.21
CA LEU A 262 -5.83 1.77 19.72
C LEU A 262 -5.25 1.67 18.30
N PRO A 263 -4.16 0.91 18.07
CA PRO A 263 -3.64 0.70 16.73
C PRO A 263 -4.60 -0.12 15.89
N TYR A 264 -4.69 0.20 14.60
CA TYR A 264 -5.34 -0.65 13.60
C TYR A 264 -4.58 -0.52 12.27
N PHE A 265 -4.61 -1.58 11.47
CA PHE A 265 -4.04 -1.54 10.12
C PHE A 265 -5.08 -1.04 9.11
N ASP A 266 -4.76 0.03 8.39
CA ASP A 266 -5.59 0.58 7.32
C ASP A 266 -5.24 -0.12 6.00
N ASP A 267 -6.12 -1.00 5.51
CA ASP A 267 -5.82 -1.83 4.34
C ASP A 267 -5.75 -1.02 3.03
N GLN A 268 -6.29 0.20 3.00
CA GLN A 268 -6.23 1.06 1.81
C GLN A 268 -4.93 1.83 1.76
N LEU A 269 -4.52 2.37 2.91
CA LEU A 269 -3.28 3.15 3.03
C LEU A 269 -2.06 2.25 3.26
N LEU A 270 -2.27 0.98 3.61
CA LEU A 270 -1.24 0.01 3.99
C LEU A 270 -0.35 0.53 5.13
N GLU A 271 -0.96 1.17 6.12
CA GLU A 271 -0.25 1.77 7.25
C GLU A 271 -0.96 1.50 8.58
N ILE A 272 -0.20 1.58 9.68
CA ILE A 272 -0.77 1.55 11.03
C ILE A 272 -1.31 2.93 11.36
N ARG A 273 -2.59 3.00 11.71
CA ARG A 273 -3.26 4.19 12.21
C ARG A 273 -3.77 3.95 13.62
N TYR A 274 -4.29 5.00 14.25
CA TYR A 274 -4.73 4.97 15.64
C TYR A 274 -6.16 5.47 15.76
N LEU A 275 -6.95 4.76 16.54
CA LEU A 275 -8.26 5.17 17.01
C LEU A 275 -8.14 5.65 18.46
N ASP A 276 -8.46 6.92 18.67
CA ASP A 276 -8.44 7.51 20.00
C ASP A 276 -9.72 7.16 20.77
N LEU A 277 -9.55 6.53 21.92
CA LEU A 277 -10.62 6.19 22.85
C LEU A 277 -10.42 6.97 24.14
N GLU A 278 -11.32 7.92 24.41
CA GLU A 278 -11.40 8.58 25.70
C GLU A 278 -12.25 7.73 26.66
N VAL A 279 -11.61 7.10 27.64
CA VAL A 279 -12.28 6.19 28.58
C VAL A 279 -12.65 6.91 29.87
N VAL A 280 -11.67 7.56 30.47
CA VAL A 280 -11.87 8.43 31.64
C VAL A 280 -11.15 9.74 31.37
N PRO A 281 -11.82 10.90 31.42
CA PRO A 281 -11.16 12.18 31.22
C PRO A 281 -10.12 12.41 32.34
N PRO A 282 -9.08 13.24 32.07
CA PRO A 282 -8.09 13.57 33.08
C PRO A 282 -8.76 14.23 34.30
N GLY A 283 -8.60 13.63 35.48
CA GLY A 283 -9.28 14.08 36.70
C GLY A 283 -9.25 13.04 37.84
N ARG A 284 -9.73 13.40 39.04
CA ARG A 284 -9.79 12.49 40.20
C ARG A 284 -11.03 11.58 40.15
N ILE A 285 -11.24 10.89 39.05
CA ILE A 285 -12.32 9.92 38.88
C ILE A 285 -11.72 8.53 39.10
N ALA A 286 -12.29 7.75 40.02
CA ALA A 286 -11.86 6.37 40.22
C ALA A 286 -12.12 5.56 38.93
N PHE A 287 -11.13 4.81 38.48
CA PHE A 287 -11.30 3.98 37.29
C PHE A 287 -12.16 2.74 37.62
N GLU A 288 -13.22 2.53 36.85
CA GLU A 288 -14.03 1.32 36.86
C GLU A 288 -14.00 0.68 35.46
N GLU A 289 -13.92 -0.64 35.39
CA GLU A 289 -13.84 -1.37 34.10
C GLU A 289 -15.06 -1.13 33.20
N VAL A 290 -16.22 -0.82 33.80
CA VAL A 290 -17.45 -0.46 33.08
C VAL A 290 -17.26 0.78 32.19
N PHE A 291 -16.40 1.73 32.58
CA PHE A 291 -16.08 2.88 31.73
C PHE A 291 -15.36 2.47 30.46
N LEU A 292 -14.46 1.49 30.56
CA LEU A 292 -13.74 0.93 29.41
C LEU A 292 -14.69 0.20 28.47
N ILE A 293 -15.54 -0.67 29.00
CA ILE A 293 -16.54 -1.41 28.21
C ILE A 293 -17.46 -0.44 27.45
N HIS A 294 -17.98 0.59 28.13
CA HIS A 294 -18.83 1.59 27.46
C HIS A 294 -18.09 2.40 26.39
N ALA A 295 -16.84 2.79 26.62
CA ALA A 295 -16.03 3.48 25.62
C ALA A 295 -15.82 2.62 24.37
N ILE A 296 -15.55 1.32 24.56
CA ILE A 296 -15.39 0.34 23.47
C ILE A 296 -16.69 0.18 22.68
N GLN A 297 -17.82 -0.04 23.36
CA GLN A 297 -19.13 -0.22 22.70
C GLN A 297 -19.54 1.02 21.88
N ARG A 298 -19.33 2.21 22.44
CA ARG A 298 -19.56 3.47 21.72
C ARG A 298 -18.68 3.58 20.48
N ALA A 299 -17.42 3.16 20.56
CA ALA A 299 -16.52 3.14 19.42
C ALA A 299 -16.96 2.12 18.36
N GLN A 300 -17.38 0.91 18.74
CA GLN A 300 -17.92 -0.10 17.82
C GLN A 300 -19.15 0.42 17.06
N GLU A 301 -20.08 1.08 17.74
CA GLU A 301 -21.25 1.72 17.10
C GLU A 301 -20.85 2.81 16.10
N SER A 302 -19.84 3.62 16.45
CA SER A 302 -19.34 4.68 15.57
C SER A 302 -18.63 4.11 14.32
N ILE A 303 -17.80 3.08 14.50
CA ILE A 303 -17.02 2.46 13.42
C ILE A 303 -17.92 1.66 12.47
N SER A 304 -18.91 0.94 12.98
CA SER A 304 -19.85 0.17 12.14
C SER A 304 -20.63 1.05 11.15
N LYS A 305 -20.93 2.30 11.53
CA LYS A 305 -21.62 3.29 10.70
C LYS A 305 -20.68 4.16 9.87
N ASN A 306 -19.36 4.05 10.05
CA ASN A 306 -18.41 4.87 9.33
C ASN A 306 -18.34 4.41 7.87
N SER A 307 -18.71 5.28 6.93
CA SER A 307 -18.66 4.99 5.48
C SER A 307 -17.32 5.37 4.84
N LYS A 308 -16.44 6.08 5.55
CA LYS A 308 -15.13 6.51 5.02
C LYS A 308 -14.09 5.40 5.04
N LEU A 309 -14.28 4.39 5.88
CA LEU A 309 -13.36 3.26 6.03
C LEU A 309 -13.80 2.10 5.12
N SER A 310 -12.83 1.37 4.57
CA SER A 310 -13.09 0.14 3.82
C SER A 310 -13.83 -0.90 4.67
N LEU A 311 -14.57 -1.82 4.04
CA LEU A 311 -15.25 -2.90 4.77
C LEU A 311 -14.25 -3.74 5.58
N SER A 312 -13.13 -4.10 4.97
CA SER A 312 -12.07 -4.92 5.56
C SER A 312 -11.43 -4.23 6.77
N THR A 313 -11.13 -2.93 6.65
CA THR A 313 -10.53 -2.13 7.73
C THR A 313 -11.50 -1.94 8.89
N ARG A 314 -12.80 -1.76 8.61
CA ARG A 314 -13.82 -1.70 9.67
C ARG A 314 -13.92 -3.00 10.44
N GLN A 315 -13.90 -4.15 9.74
CA GLN A 315 -13.93 -5.45 10.38
C GLN A 315 -12.71 -5.63 11.30
N HIS A 316 -11.52 -5.30 10.83
CA HIS A 316 -10.31 -5.36 11.65
C HIS A 316 -10.39 -4.47 12.91
N ILE A 317 -10.81 -3.21 12.80
CA ILE A 317 -10.99 -2.33 13.97
C ILE A 317 -12.00 -2.92 14.97
N LEU A 318 -13.10 -3.48 14.46
CA LEU A 318 -14.12 -4.12 15.30
C LEU A 318 -13.58 -5.37 16.01
N GLU A 319 -12.70 -6.14 15.37
CA GLU A 319 -12.01 -7.29 15.98
C GLU A 319 -11.07 -6.84 17.10
N GLU A 320 -10.28 -5.78 16.90
CA GLU A 320 -9.42 -5.20 17.94
C GLU A 320 -10.23 -4.70 19.15
N LEU A 321 -11.33 -3.98 18.89
CA LEU A 321 -12.24 -3.51 19.94
C LEU A 321 -12.88 -4.69 20.68
N LYS A 322 -13.27 -5.75 19.96
CA LYS A 322 -13.84 -6.97 20.56
C LYS A 322 -12.80 -7.72 21.41
N LEU A 323 -11.54 -7.78 20.97
CA LEU A 323 -10.43 -8.35 21.74
C LEU A 323 -10.24 -7.59 23.07
N MET A 324 -10.35 -6.26 23.04
CA MET A 324 -10.33 -5.47 24.27
C MET A 324 -11.53 -5.78 25.16
N GLU A 325 -12.74 -5.82 24.60
CA GLU A 325 -13.97 -6.10 25.36
C GLU A 325 -13.90 -7.47 26.05
N THR A 326 -13.50 -8.52 25.32
CA THR A 326 -13.40 -9.89 25.86
C THR A 326 -12.36 -10.03 26.95
N SER A 327 -11.29 -9.23 26.91
CA SER A 327 -10.22 -9.23 27.92
C SER A 327 -10.65 -8.62 29.26
N PHE A 328 -11.81 -7.94 29.30
CA PHE A 328 -12.41 -7.34 30.50
C PHE A 328 -13.83 -7.86 30.78
N SER A 329 -14.28 -8.92 30.10
CA SER A 329 -15.62 -9.51 30.26
C SER A 329 -15.94 -10.02 31.66
N ASP A 330 -14.92 -10.34 32.46
CA ASP A 330 -15.08 -10.79 33.86
C ASP A 330 -15.76 -9.73 34.75
N CYS A 331 -15.83 -8.48 34.28
CA CYS A 331 -16.44 -7.36 34.99
C CYS A 331 -17.75 -6.86 34.35
N ALA A 332 -18.40 -7.66 33.52
CA ALA A 332 -19.78 -7.38 33.10
C ALA A 332 -20.63 -7.14 34.35
N PRO A 333 -21.20 -5.94 34.55
CA PRO A 333 -21.93 -5.66 35.76
C PRO A 333 -23.19 -6.53 35.76
N TYR A 334 -23.38 -7.26 36.84
CA TYR A 334 -24.67 -7.23 37.51
C TYR A 334 -25.19 -5.80 37.46
N SER A 335 -26.16 -5.54 36.60
CA SER A 335 -27.03 -4.39 36.73
C SER A 335 -28.24 -4.86 37.52
N PRO A 336 -28.29 -4.73 38.86
CA PRO A 336 -29.58 -4.53 39.48
C PRO A 336 -29.96 -3.11 39.08
N VAL A 337 -30.98 -3.03 38.23
CA VAL A 337 -31.89 -1.89 38.07
C VAL A 337 -31.81 -0.95 39.29
N GLY A 338 -31.18 0.23 39.16
CA GLY A 338 -31.38 1.31 40.13
C GLY A 338 -30.18 2.14 40.62
N ALA A 339 -28.92 1.78 40.37
CA ALA A 339 -27.78 2.59 40.83
C ALA A 339 -27.02 3.25 39.68
N LEU A 340 -27.51 4.41 39.22
CA LEU A 340 -26.69 5.33 38.45
C LEU A 340 -25.51 5.78 39.33
N SER A 341 -24.29 5.48 38.89
CA SER A 341 -23.08 6.11 39.45
C SER A 341 -23.28 7.64 39.46
N PRO A 342 -22.99 8.33 40.57
CA PRO A 342 -23.23 9.77 40.71
C PRO A 342 -22.45 10.63 39.71
N TYR A 343 -21.51 10.03 38.97
CA TYR A 343 -20.72 10.68 37.92
C TYR A 343 -21.39 10.67 36.54
N TYR A 344 -22.50 9.95 36.36
CA TYR A 344 -23.25 9.89 35.11
C TYR A 344 -24.23 11.08 35.00
N ARG A 345 -23.72 12.27 34.72
CA ARG A 345 -24.55 13.39 34.24
C ARG A 345 -24.56 13.34 32.71
N ARG A 346 -25.72 12.98 32.11
CA ARG A 346 -25.96 12.99 30.65
C ARG A 346 -25.36 14.26 30.03
N ILE A 347 -24.31 14.12 29.24
CA ILE A 347 -23.90 15.15 28.29
C ILE A 347 -25.02 15.18 27.23
N LYS A 348 -25.86 16.23 27.26
CA LYS A 348 -26.88 16.43 26.22
C LYS A 348 -26.19 16.63 24.87
N PRO A 349 -26.64 15.99 23.79
CA PRO A 349 -26.19 16.36 22.45
C PRO A 349 -26.65 17.80 22.13
N PRO A 350 -25.95 18.52 21.25
CA PRO A 350 -26.36 19.86 20.84
C PRO A 350 -27.71 19.77 20.13
N ILE A 351 -28.68 20.55 20.62
CA ILE A 351 -30.02 20.64 20.06
C ILE A 351 -29.90 21.36 18.72
N SER A 352 -30.21 20.66 17.63
CA SER A 352 -30.59 21.28 16.36
C SER A 352 -31.94 21.97 16.57
N GLY A 353 -31.92 23.30 16.69
CA GLY A 353 -33.10 24.13 16.89
C GLY A 353 -33.37 24.98 15.65
N ASP A 354 -34.20 24.45 14.78
CA ASP A 354 -34.98 25.16 13.76
C ASP A 354 -35.70 26.36 14.41
N THR A 355 -35.53 27.57 13.86
CA THR A 355 -36.34 28.75 14.25
C THR A 355 -36.71 29.53 13.00
N SER A 356 -37.82 29.13 12.38
CA SER A 356 -38.59 30.00 11.51
C SER A 356 -39.69 30.68 12.33
N GLN A 357 -39.62 32.02 12.37
CA GLN A 357 -40.73 32.99 12.47
C GLN A 357 -41.50 33.07 13.82
N ASN A 358 -41.89 34.22 14.38
CA ASN A 358 -42.00 35.59 13.86
C ASN A 358 -42.32 36.60 14.99
N ILE A 359 -41.88 37.85 14.81
CA ILE A 359 -42.52 39.16 15.17
C ILE A 359 -42.64 39.56 16.66
N SER A 360 -41.91 40.63 17.05
CA SER A 360 -42.50 41.97 17.34
C SER A 360 -41.43 43.00 17.77
N GLU A 361 -41.32 44.04 16.95
CA GLU A 361 -41.15 45.47 17.29
C GLU A 361 -40.41 45.89 18.58
N SER A 362 -39.30 46.64 18.46
CA SER A 362 -39.36 48.12 18.42
C SER A 362 -38.00 48.81 18.64
N LYS A 363 -37.76 49.78 17.75
CA LYS A 363 -37.09 51.09 17.95
C LYS A 363 -35.56 51.23 17.86
N ILE A 364 -35.24 51.91 16.75
CA ILE A 364 -34.10 52.78 16.36
C ILE A 364 -32.92 52.06 15.74
#